data_AF-A0A448PM60-F1
#
_entry.id   AF-A0A448PM60-F1
#
_cell.length_a   1.000
_cell.length_b   1.000
_cell.length_c   1.000
_cell.angle_alpha   90.00
_cell.angle_beta   90.00
_cell.angle_gamma   90.00
#
_symmetry.space_group_name_H-M   'P 1'
#
loop_
_entity.id
_entity.type
_entity.pdbx_description
1 polymer ?
#
loop_
_entity_poly.entity_id
_entity_poly.type
_entity_poly.pdbx_seq_one_letter_code
_entity_poly.pdbx_strand_id
1 'polypeptide(L)'
;MRLPKIVLAGTAALALSLSLGACSLSVNGSGSGDSGSSAATQAEQKDSQSADTGASAKADAQVSGSSNGSAKASTGSDDKDDDKDSDKDGDDAPITDATWKDIQSKGERTEVSGSYAVQGSGGTLNLVGDLDTLTVQGSEVKIAAEDVDTLTIQGSDVTVYARDIDHLTIMGSNVTVHWLGDDPTIQDTGAGNTTGKLAQ
;
A
#
# COMPACT_ATOMS: atom_id res chain seq x y z
N MET A 1 41.03 29.49 -2.76
CA MET A 1 40.60 29.01 -4.09
C MET A 1 41.53 27.90 -4.57
N ARG A 2 41.04 26.66 -4.58
CA ARG A 2 41.67 25.50 -5.23
C ARG A 2 40.53 24.55 -5.59
N LEU A 3 40.14 24.52 -6.87
CA LEU A 3 39.23 23.52 -7.41
C LEU A 3 40.01 22.24 -7.73
N PRO A 4 39.51 21.04 -7.37
CA PRO A 4 39.87 19.81 -8.03
C PRO A 4 38.94 19.54 -9.22
N LYS A 5 39.53 18.88 -10.22
CA LYS A 5 39.09 18.78 -11.60
C LYS A 5 38.10 17.63 -11.81
N ILE A 6 37.16 17.86 -12.72
CA ILE A 6 36.28 16.87 -13.35
C ILE A 6 37.14 15.81 -14.07
N VAL A 7 36.81 14.54 -13.87
CA VAL A 7 37.17 13.45 -14.78
C VAL A 7 35.87 12.77 -15.22
N LEU A 8 35.69 12.77 -16.54
CA LEU A 8 34.55 12.24 -17.28
C LEU A 8 34.90 10.85 -17.85
N ALA A 9 33.85 10.05 -18.03
CA ALA A 9 33.67 8.95 -19.00
C ALA A 9 33.75 7.52 -18.46
N GLY A 10 32.63 6.82 -18.65
CA GLY A 10 32.48 5.39 -18.46
C GLY A 10 31.09 4.91 -18.89
N THR A 11 30.68 5.21 -20.11
CA THR A 11 29.50 4.63 -20.76
C THR A 11 29.71 3.14 -21.00
N ALA A 12 28.98 2.29 -20.28
CA ALA A 12 28.82 0.88 -20.63
C ALA A 12 27.44 0.68 -21.26
N ALA A 13 27.42 0.22 -22.51
CA ALA A 13 26.23 -0.07 -23.27
C ALA A 13 25.54 -1.35 -22.75
N LEU A 14 24.25 -1.26 -22.43
CA LEU A 14 23.41 -2.43 -22.16
C LEU A 14 22.98 -3.05 -23.50
N ALA A 15 23.54 -4.20 -23.83
CA ALA A 15 23.06 -5.01 -24.96
C ALA A 15 21.82 -5.79 -24.52
N LEU A 16 20.63 -5.38 -24.97
CA LEU A 16 19.41 -6.17 -24.84
C LEU A 16 19.44 -7.33 -25.86
N SER A 17 19.68 -8.55 -25.39
CA SER A 17 19.47 -9.75 -26.21
C SER A 17 17.97 -10.09 -26.24
N LEU A 18 17.29 -9.72 -27.33
CA LEU A 18 15.97 -10.25 -27.69
C LEU A 18 16.14 -11.67 -28.24
N SER A 19 15.83 -12.68 -27.44
CA SER A 19 15.59 -14.03 -27.95
C SER A 19 14.09 -14.22 -28.19
N LEU A 20 13.67 -14.02 -29.45
CA LEU A 20 12.38 -14.47 -29.99
C LEU A 20 12.46 -15.99 -30.20
N GLY A 21 11.84 -16.76 -29.30
CA GLY A 21 11.62 -18.20 -29.46
C GLY A 21 10.19 -18.48 -29.93
N ALA A 22 9.95 -18.43 -31.23
CA ALA A 22 8.74 -18.96 -31.84
C ALA A 22 8.94 -20.46 -32.08
N CYS A 23 8.10 -21.30 -31.47
CA CYS A 23 7.85 -22.67 -31.94
C CYS A 23 6.35 -22.90 -31.98
N SER A 24 5.80 -22.70 -33.17
CA SER A 24 4.50 -23.19 -33.61
C SER A 24 4.43 -24.71 -33.48
N LEU A 25 3.36 -25.23 -32.89
CA LEU A 25 2.95 -26.61 -33.06
C LEU A 25 1.58 -26.59 -33.74
N SER A 26 1.53 -27.11 -34.96
CA SER A 26 0.31 -27.35 -35.74
C SER A 26 0.47 -28.69 -36.44
N VAL A 27 -0.38 -29.67 -36.09
CA VAL A 27 -0.87 -30.83 -36.89
C VAL A 27 -2.04 -31.42 -36.07
N ASN A 28 -3.33 -31.25 -36.40
CA ASN A 28 -4.17 -31.87 -37.43
C ASN A 28 -4.15 -33.42 -37.50
N GLY A 29 -5.21 -34.05 -37.00
CA GLY A 29 -6.03 -34.96 -37.81
C GLY A 29 -6.17 -36.44 -37.40
N SER A 30 -7.42 -36.82 -37.11
CA SER A 30 -8.12 -38.07 -37.48
C SER A 30 -8.32 -39.18 -36.44
N GLY A 31 -9.60 -39.57 -36.28
CA GLY A 31 -10.07 -40.80 -35.63
C GLY A 31 -11.34 -40.55 -34.81
N SER A 32 -12.54 -40.50 -35.40
CA SER A 32 -13.45 -41.63 -35.65
C SER A 32 -13.85 -42.42 -34.41
N GLY A 33 -15.16 -42.52 -34.16
CA GLY A 33 -15.73 -43.75 -33.62
C GLY A 33 -16.51 -43.59 -32.32
N ASP A 34 -17.81 -43.73 -32.47
CA ASP A 34 -18.88 -43.96 -31.51
C ASP A 34 -18.65 -45.12 -30.49
N SER A 35 -19.57 -45.16 -29.51
CA SER A 35 -20.02 -46.31 -28.71
C SER A 35 -19.54 -46.38 -27.26
N GLY A 36 -20.51 -46.38 -26.34
CA GLY A 36 -20.36 -47.13 -25.08
C GLY A 36 -21.00 -46.50 -23.85
N SER A 37 -22.34 -46.43 -23.82
CA SER A 37 -23.09 -46.33 -22.56
C SER A 37 -22.74 -47.51 -21.64
N SER A 38 -22.47 -47.23 -20.36
CA SER A 38 -22.62 -48.20 -19.27
C SER A 38 -22.97 -47.46 -18.00
N ALA A 39 -24.19 -47.76 -17.53
CA ALA A 39 -24.77 -47.38 -16.27
C ALA A 39 -23.99 -47.96 -15.07
N ALA A 40 -24.05 -47.28 -13.91
CA ALA A 40 -24.45 -47.90 -12.65
C ALA A 40 -24.55 -46.86 -11.52
N THR A 41 -25.65 -46.98 -10.80
CA THR A 41 -26.14 -46.28 -9.61
C THR A 41 -25.42 -46.66 -8.31
N GLN A 42 -25.36 -45.74 -7.33
CA GLN A 42 -25.63 -45.95 -5.89
C GLN A 42 -25.46 -44.59 -5.16
N ALA A 43 -26.55 -43.95 -4.69
CA ALA A 43 -27.26 -44.17 -3.42
C ALA A 43 -26.57 -43.52 -2.19
N GLU A 44 -27.05 -42.33 -1.86
CA GLU A 44 -27.71 -41.94 -0.59
C GLU A 44 -27.07 -42.23 0.80
N GLN A 45 -26.93 -41.11 1.53
CA GLN A 45 -27.25 -40.88 2.95
C GLN A 45 -26.37 -41.46 4.07
N LYS A 46 -25.87 -40.54 4.92
CA LYS A 46 -25.89 -40.71 6.37
C LYS A 46 -26.05 -39.34 7.06
N ASP A 47 -27.24 -39.15 7.61
CA ASP A 47 -27.59 -38.18 8.64
C ASP A 47 -27.07 -38.65 10.01
N SER A 48 -26.75 -37.71 10.91
CA SER A 48 -27.05 -37.76 12.36
C SER A 48 -26.37 -36.62 13.12
N GLN A 49 -27.19 -35.62 13.42
CA GLN A 49 -27.30 -34.89 14.70
C GLN A 49 -26.48 -35.41 15.91
N SER A 50 -25.86 -34.47 16.63
CA SER A 50 -25.98 -34.43 18.10
C SER A 50 -25.93 -32.98 18.59
N ALA A 51 -26.83 -32.69 19.52
CA ALA A 51 -27.15 -31.38 20.06
C ALA A 51 -26.37 -31.04 21.33
N ASP A 52 -26.29 -29.72 21.57
CA ASP A 52 -26.46 -28.96 22.82
C ASP A 52 -25.68 -29.35 24.09
N THR A 53 -24.99 -28.36 24.66
CA THR A 53 -25.14 -27.96 26.07
C THR A 53 -24.56 -26.56 26.26
N GLY A 54 -25.42 -25.60 26.63
CA GLY A 54 -25.02 -24.23 26.95
C GLY A 54 -24.44 -24.04 28.36
N ALA A 55 -23.93 -22.83 28.62
CA ALA A 55 -24.25 -21.99 29.80
C ALA A 55 -23.22 -20.85 29.98
N SER A 56 -23.72 -19.62 29.81
CA SER A 56 -23.57 -18.42 30.66
C SER A 56 -22.35 -18.25 31.57
N ALA A 57 -21.66 -17.10 31.49
CA ALA A 57 -21.77 -16.02 32.50
C ALA A 57 -20.74 -14.86 32.32
N LYS A 58 -21.22 -13.68 32.73
CA LYS A 58 -20.67 -12.33 32.81
C LYS A 58 -19.64 -12.14 33.96
N ALA A 59 -18.62 -11.31 33.74
CA ALA A 59 -17.96 -10.39 34.71
C ALA A 59 -17.06 -9.44 33.89
N ASP A 60 -17.27 -8.14 33.72
CA ASP A 60 -17.24 -6.99 34.65
C ASP A 60 -16.20 -7.06 35.78
N ALA A 61 -15.11 -6.31 35.64
CA ALA A 61 -14.42 -5.64 36.74
C ALA A 61 -13.48 -4.52 36.23
N GLN A 62 -13.90 -3.30 36.55
CA GLN A 62 -13.17 -2.05 36.61
C GLN A 62 -12.09 -2.05 37.71
N VAL A 63 -10.87 -1.57 37.41
CA VAL A 63 -9.87 -1.02 38.37
C VAL A 63 -9.07 0.05 37.61
N SER A 64 -9.38 1.34 37.80
CA SER A 64 -8.74 2.28 38.75
C SER A 64 -7.27 2.60 38.45
N GLY A 65 -7.01 3.88 38.22
CA GLY A 65 -5.74 4.41 37.75
C GLY A 65 -4.71 4.80 38.81
N SER A 66 -3.63 5.41 38.32
CA SER A 66 -2.66 6.28 39.02
C SER A 66 -1.82 6.94 37.91
N SER A 67 -1.92 8.24 37.62
CA SER A 67 -1.36 9.41 38.32
C SER A 67 0.16 9.35 38.54
N ASN A 68 0.92 10.09 37.71
CA ASN A 68 2.06 10.99 38.00
C ASN A 68 2.80 11.30 36.68
N GLY A 69 2.73 12.52 36.13
CA GLY A 69 3.62 13.64 36.44
C GLY A 69 4.86 13.59 35.52
N SER A 70 5.06 14.49 34.55
CA SER A 70 5.52 15.86 34.84
C SER A 70 5.39 16.73 33.60
N ALA A 71 4.66 17.84 33.74
CA ALA A 71 4.77 18.98 32.86
C ALA A 71 6.12 19.67 33.07
N LYS A 72 6.86 19.93 31.99
CA LYS A 72 7.87 21.00 31.97
C LYS A 72 7.44 22.02 30.93
N ALA A 73 6.80 23.07 31.43
CA ALA A 73 6.64 24.33 30.73
C ALA A 73 8.02 24.85 30.27
N SER A 74 8.07 25.37 29.05
CA SER A 74 9.04 26.39 28.67
C SER A 74 8.25 27.45 27.92
N THR A 75 8.12 28.58 28.60
CA THR A 75 7.46 29.81 28.21
C THR A 75 8.25 30.54 27.12
N GLY A 76 7.54 30.96 26.09
CA GLY A 76 7.90 32.03 25.14
C GLY A 76 6.66 32.29 24.28
N SER A 77 5.72 33.08 24.81
CA SER A 77 5.54 34.51 24.50
C SER A 77 4.83 34.70 23.16
N ASP A 78 3.53 34.96 23.32
CA ASP A 78 2.61 35.74 22.50
C ASP A 78 3.07 36.11 21.08
N ASP A 79 2.38 35.56 20.07
CA ASP A 79 1.64 36.37 19.10
C ASP A 79 0.38 35.58 18.68
N LYS A 80 -0.79 36.20 18.87
CA LYS A 80 -2.08 35.69 18.40
C LYS A 80 -2.27 36.20 16.99
N ASP A 81 -1.89 35.39 16.02
CA ASP A 81 -2.50 35.42 14.70
C ASP A 81 -3.52 34.29 14.68
N ASP A 82 -4.75 34.60 15.08
CA ASP A 82 -5.92 33.72 14.88
C ASP A 82 -6.32 33.76 13.39
N ASP A 83 -5.40 33.44 12.50
CA ASP A 83 -5.72 33.02 11.14
C ASP A 83 -6.20 31.57 11.25
N LYS A 84 -7.49 31.43 11.56
CA LYS A 84 -8.20 30.18 11.28
C LYS A 84 -8.31 30.06 9.76
N ASP A 85 -7.22 29.66 9.13
CA ASP A 85 -7.32 28.77 7.99
C ASP A 85 -7.97 27.50 8.54
N SER A 86 -9.28 27.43 8.31
CA SER A 86 -10.09 26.24 8.61
C SER A 86 -9.86 25.13 7.58
N ASP A 87 -8.82 25.29 6.76
CA ASP A 87 -8.28 24.29 5.88
C ASP A 87 -7.52 23.33 6.80
N LYS A 88 -8.27 22.37 7.35
CA LYS A 88 -7.62 21.17 7.86
C LYS A 88 -7.07 20.46 6.65
N ASP A 89 -5.87 20.85 6.26
CA ASP A 89 -5.03 20.05 5.41
C ASP A 89 -4.95 18.64 6.03
N GLY A 90 -4.78 17.62 5.19
CA GLY A 90 -4.81 16.21 5.61
C GLY A 90 -3.87 15.89 6.78
N ASP A 91 -2.92 16.78 7.06
CA ASP A 91 -1.80 16.79 8.01
C ASP A 91 -2.22 16.70 9.49
N ASP A 92 -3.41 17.17 9.86
CA ASP A 92 -3.92 17.09 11.24
C ASP A 92 -5.11 16.14 11.42
N ALA A 93 -5.67 15.68 10.29
CA ALA A 93 -6.83 14.81 10.24
C ALA A 93 -6.52 13.40 10.84
N PRO A 94 -7.19 12.93 11.92
CA PRO A 94 -6.86 11.64 12.53
C PRO A 94 -6.99 10.47 11.54
N ILE A 95 -6.04 9.54 11.55
CA ILE A 95 -6.10 8.33 10.73
C ILE A 95 -7.10 7.35 11.33
N THR A 96 -8.22 7.13 10.64
CA THR A 96 -9.32 6.25 11.07
C THR A 96 -9.33 4.90 10.36
N ASP A 97 -8.75 4.81 9.16
CA ASP A 97 -8.71 3.58 8.37
C ASP A 97 -7.91 2.47 9.08
N ALA A 98 -8.53 1.30 9.22
CA ALA A 98 -7.94 0.19 9.96
C ALA A 98 -6.74 -0.42 9.24
N THR A 99 -6.74 -0.45 7.90
CA THR A 99 -5.64 -0.99 7.11
C THR A 99 -4.43 -0.08 7.19
N TRP A 100 -4.64 1.23 7.10
CA TRP A 100 -3.56 2.20 7.30
C TRP A 100 -2.95 2.08 8.69
N LYS A 101 -3.77 2.02 9.74
CA LYS A 101 -3.28 1.80 11.12
C LYS A 101 -2.50 0.49 11.28
N ASP A 102 -2.92 -0.56 10.57
CA ASP A 102 -2.18 -1.82 10.54
C ASP A 102 -0.78 -1.64 9.93
N ILE A 103 -0.69 -0.92 8.81
CA ILE A 103 0.60 -0.61 8.15
C ILE A 103 1.48 0.26 9.04
N GLN A 104 0.94 1.29 9.70
CA GLN A 104 1.73 2.13 10.61
C GLN A 104 2.26 1.36 11.82
N SER A 105 1.47 0.43 12.35
CA SER A 105 1.82 -0.32 13.56
C SER A 105 2.76 -1.50 13.31
N LYS A 106 2.65 -2.15 12.14
CA LYS A 106 3.43 -3.35 11.80
C LYS A 106 4.53 -3.11 10.78
N GLY A 107 4.44 -2.03 10.00
CA GLY A 107 5.42 -1.70 8.97
C GLY A 107 6.76 -1.31 9.58
N GLU A 108 7.82 -1.54 8.80
CA GLU A 108 9.16 -1.05 9.15
C GLU A 108 9.13 0.49 9.16
N ARG A 109 9.40 1.08 10.32
CA ARG A 109 9.45 2.54 10.46
C ARG A 109 10.76 3.06 9.89
N THR A 110 10.66 3.92 8.88
CA THR A 110 11.80 4.54 8.21
C THR A 110 11.63 6.05 8.19
N GLU A 111 12.60 6.77 8.75
CA GLU A 111 12.66 8.22 8.60
C GLU A 111 13.16 8.55 7.19
N VAL A 112 12.41 9.38 6.48
CA VAL A 112 12.67 9.72 5.08
C VAL A 112 12.63 11.24 4.88
N SER A 113 13.27 11.69 3.80
CA SER A 113 13.17 13.07 3.32
C SER A 113 13.56 13.13 1.85
N GLY A 114 13.01 14.10 1.12
CA GLY A 114 13.33 14.32 -0.30
C GLY A 114 12.86 13.18 -1.20
N SER A 115 13.75 12.57 -1.98
CA SER A 115 13.40 11.45 -2.86
C SER A 115 13.65 10.09 -2.21
N TYR A 116 12.64 9.22 -2.21
CA TYR A 116 12.73 7.85 -1.72
C TYR A 116 12.20 6.84 -2.74
N ALA A 117 12.85 5.68 -2.80
CA ALA A 117 12.50 4.61 -3.73
C ALA A 117 12.29 3.29 -2.99
N VAL A 118 11.13 2.68 -3.20
CA VAL A 118 10.79 1.35 -2.68
C VAL A 118 10.95 0.33 -3.80
N GLN A 119 11.79 -0.66 -3.54
CA GLN A 119 12.17 -1.72 -4.48
C GLN A 119 11.99 -3.10 -3.81
N GLY A 120 11.88 -4.16 -4.63
CA GLY A 120 11.71 -5.53 -4.14
C GLY A 120 10.24 -5.94 -4.03
N SER A 121 9.91 -6.92 -3.20
CA SER A 121 8.53 -7.42 -3.08
C SER A 121 8.16 -7.84 -1.66
N GLY A 122 6.86 -7.77 -1.33
CA GLY A 122 6.31 -8.22 -0.04
C GLY A 122 6.56 -7.28 1.15
N GLY A 123 7.07 -6.07 0.92
CA GLY A 123 7.43 -5.13 1.98
C GLY A 123 6.23 -4.40 2.59
N THR A 124 6.27 -4.13 3.91
CA THR A 124 5.32 -3.23 4.59
C THR A 124 6.11 -2.12 5.27
N LEU A 125 5.89 -0.87 4.87
CA LEU A 125 6.71 0.28 5.25
C LEU A 125 5.85 1.36 5.91
N ASN A 126 6.39 1.97 6.96
CA ASN A 126 5.87 3.18 7.60
C ASN A 126 6.89 4.30 7.43
N LEU A 127 6.73 5.09 6.38
CA LEU A 127 7.61 6.19 6.00
C LEU A 127 7.16 7.45 6.75
N VAL A 128 8.11 8.10 7.41
CA VAL A 128 7.86 9.23 8.31
C VAL A 128 8.75 10.39 7.89
N GLY A 129 8.15 11.56 7.69
CA GLY A 129 8.77 12.73 7.09
C GLY A 129 8.28 12.97 5.65
N ASP A 130 8.57 14.18 5.19
CA ASP A 130 8.03 14.73 3.95
C ASP A 130 8.86 14.28 2.74
N LEU A 131 8.19 13.90 1.66
CA LEU A 131 8.82 13.39 0.44
C LEU A 131 8.50 14.24 -0.78
N ASP A 132 9.52 14.86 -1.37
CA ASP A 132 9.44 15.43 -2.73
C ASP A 132 9.00 14.37 -3.75
N THR A 133 9.47 13.12 -3.58
CA THR A 133 9.16 12.03 -4.51
C THR A 133 9.22 10.67 -3.85
N LEU A 134 8.16 9.88 -4.04
CA LEU A 134 8.12 8.45 -3.71
C LEU A 134 7.97 7.61 -4.98
N THR A 135 8.95 6.77 -5.29
CA THR A 135 8.86 5.82 -6.41
C THR A 135 8.72 4.39 -5.92
N VAL A 136 7.68 3.68 -6.34
CA VAL A 136 7.44 2.27 -5.98
C VAL A 136 7.61 1.38 -7.20
N GLN A 137 8.69 0.60 -7.24
CA GLN A 137 9.04 -0.31 -8.35
C GLN A 137 8.85 -1.78 -7.97
N GLY A 138 8.26 -2.05 -6.81
CA GLY A 138 8.12 -3.38 -6.23
C GLY A 138 6.70 -3.95 -6.28
N SER A 139 6.57 -5.25 -6.05
CA SER A 139 5.26 -5.93 -6.03
C SER A 139 4.83 -6.37 -4.63
N GLU A 140 3.53 -6.46 -4.37
CA GLU A 140 2.99 -6.86 -3.06
C GLU A 140 3.50 -5.97 -1.91
N VAL A 141 3.59 -4.66 -2.18
CA VAL A 141 4.13 -3.67 -1.24
C VAL A 141 3.00 -2.90 -0.56
N LYS A 142 3.09 -2.67 0.74
CA LYS A 142 2.19 -1.81 1.51
C LYS A 142 2.95 -0.65 2.12
N ILE A 143 2.44 0.57 1.97
CA ILE A 143 3.12 1.80 2.41
C ILE A 143 2.13 2.68 3.18
N ALA A 144 2.55 3.14 4.35
CA ALA A 144 2.01 4.32 5.01
C ALA A 144 3.05 5.44 4.84
N ALA A 145 2.63 6.60 4.37
CA ALA A 145 3.46 7.80 4.25
C ALA A 145 2.76 8.99 4.91
N GLU A 146 3.55 10.02 5.22
CA GLU A 146 3.03 11.33 5.61
C GLU A 146 2.72 12.12 4.34
N ASP A 147 3.51 13.12 3.99
CA ASP A 147 3.23 13.99 2.85
C ASP A 147 4.12 13.65 1.65
N VAL A 148 3.53 13.61 0.46
CA VAL A 148 4.20 13.17 -0.77
C VAL A 148 3.83 14.04 -1.96
N ASP A 149 4.71 14.94 -2.39
CA ASP A 149 4.44 15.79 -3.55
C ASP A 149 4.21 14.93 -4.81
N THR A 150 5.11 13.97 -5.09
CA THR A 150 5.00 13.12 -6.28
C THR A 150 5.12 11.63 -5.94
N LEU A 151 4.01 10.90 -6.11
CA LEU A 151 3.96 9.45 -6.01
C LEU A 151 3.94 8.80 -7.39
N THR A 152 4.96 7.99 -7.70
CA THR A 152 5.02 7.18 -8.93
C THR A 152 5.03 5.69 -8.60
N ILE A 153 4.05 4.94 -9.11
CA ILE A 153 3.92 3.50 -8.88
C ILE A 153 4.05 2.73 -10.20
N GLN A 154 5.11 1.95 -10.31
CA GLN A 154 5.43 1.09 -11.46
C GLN A 154 5.24 -0.41 -11.16
N GLY A 155 5.05 -0.77 -9.89
CA GLY A 155 4.89 -2.15 -9.42
C GLY A 155 3.45 -2.68 -9.47
N SER A 156 3.25 -3.91 -8.99
CA SER A 156 1.93 -4.57 -8.98
C SER A 156 1.48 -4.95 -7.57
N ASP A 157 0.17 -4.99 -7.34
CA ASP A 157 -0.41 -5.36 -6.04
C ASP A 157 0.13 -4.47 -4.90
N VAL A 158 0.22 -3.16 -5.20
CA VAL A 158 0.74 -2.13 -4.28
C VAL A 158 -0.42 -1.47 -3.56
N THR A 159 -0.30 -1.27 -2.25
CA THR A 159 -1.22 -0.46 -1.45
C THR A 159 -0.48 0.71 -0.82
N VAL A 160 -0.90 1.95 -1.09
CA VAL A 160 -0.32 3.16 -0.49
C VAL A 160 -1.40 3.94 0.23
N TYR A 161 -1.11 4.31 1.47
CA TYR A 161 -1.83 5.32 2.22
C TYR A 161 -0.88 6.48 2.49
N ALA A 162 -1.28 7.70 2.15
CA ALA A 162 -0.52 8.91 2.45
C ALA A 162 -1.45 9.95 3.10
N ARG A 163 -0.91 10.89 3.86
CA ARG A 163 -1.71 12.00 4.38
C ARG A 163 -2.10 12.92 3.26
N ASP A 164 -1.14 13.40 2.50
CA ASP A 164 -1.38 14.22 1.33
C ASP A 164 -0.56 13.77 0.12
N ILE A 165 -1.13 14.00 -1.07
CA ILE A 165 -0.48 13.73 -2.36
C ILE A 165 -0.85 14.83 -3.35
N ASP A 166 0.13 15.50 -3.94
CA ASP A 166 -0.14 16.49 -5.01
C ASP A 166 -0.28 15.82 -6.39
N HIS A 167 0.63 14.88 -6.69
CA HIS A 167 0.76 14.26 -8.01
C HIS A 167 0.88 12.74 -7.90
N LEU A 168 -0.11 12.04 -8.45
CA LEU A 168 -0.17 10.59 -8.47
C LEU A 168 -0.02 10.05 -9.90
N THR A 169 1.05 9.30 -10.16
CA THR A 169 1.26 8.57 -11.41
C THR A 169 1.26 7.06 -11.16
N ILE A 170 0.36 6.34 -11.82
CA ILE A 170 0.26 4.89 -11.75
C ILE A 170 0.49 4.29 -13.14
N MET A 171 1.53 3.46 -13.23
CA MET A 171 1.87 2.65 -14.40
C MET A 171 1.73 1.14 -14.12
N GLY A 172 1.53 0.79 -12.84
CA GLY A 172 1.43 -0.56 -12.32
C GLY A 172 0.10 -1.28 -12.58
N SER A 173 -0.15 -2.36 -11.84
CA SER A 173 -1.44 -3.07 -11.88
C SER A 173 -1.91 -3.48 -10.49
N ASN A 174 -3.22 -3.54 -10.28
CA ASN A 174 -3.83 -3.84 -8.97
C ASN A 174 -3.32 -2.91 -7.85
N VAL A 175 -3.12 -1.63 -8.19
CA VAL A 175 -2.64 -0.62 -7.24
C VAL A 175 -3.83 -0.02 -6.50
N THR A 176 -3.72 0.12 -5.18
CA THR A 176 -4.68 0.85 -4.34
C THR A 176 -3.98 2.05 -3.70
N VAL A 177 -4.48 3.27 -3.93
CA VAL A 177 -3.94 4.49 -3.29
C VAL A 177 -5.05 5.26 -2.58
N HIS A 178 -4.79 5.62 -1.32
CA HIS A 178 -5.70 6.39 -0.49
C HIS A 178 -4.98 7.58 0.14
N TRP A 179 -5.67 8.72 0.23
CA TRP A 179 -5.17 9.97 0.82
C TRP A 179 -6.20 10.63 1.74
N LEU A 180 -5.78 11.56 2.60
CA LEU A 180 -6.66 12.34 3.48
C LEU A 180 -6.79 13.80 3.06
N GLY A 181 -5.70 14.40 2.58
CA GLY A 181 -5.60 15.78 2.15
C GLY A 181 -6.32 16.03 0.84
N ASP A 182 -5.84 16.98 0.06
CA ASP A 182 -6.53 17.41 -1.15
C ASP A 182 -6.46 16.37 -2.27
N ASP A 183 -7.32 16.54 -3.28
CA ASP A 183 -7.36 15.58 -4.39
C ASP A 183 -6.13 15.77 -5.30
N PRO A 184 -5.27 14.73 -5.47
CA PRO A 184 -4.11 14.81 -6.33
C PRO A 184 -4.51 15.01 -7.79
N THR A 185 -3.57 15.51 -8.57
CA THR A 185 -3.59 15.26 -10.02
C THR A 185 -3.26 13.80 -10.29
N ILE A 186 -4.20 13.05 -10.86
CA ILE A 186 -4.06 11.60 -11.10
C ILE A 186 -3.77 11.32 -12.58
N GLN A 187 -2.71 10.56 -12.83
CA GLN A 187 -2.39 9.93 -14.11
C GLN A 187 -2.30 8.42 -13.93
N ASP A 188 -3.34 7.71 -14.34
CA ASP A 188 -3.36 6.25 -14.30
C ASP A 188 -3.34 5.67 -15.72
N THR A 189 -2.27 4.96 -16.03
CA THR A 189 -2.05 4.25 -17.31
C THR A 189 -1.98 2.74 -17.11
N GLY A 190 -2.21 2.27 -15.89
CA GLY A 190 -2.14 0.88 -15.48
C GLY A 190 -3.47 0.13 -15.63
N ALA A 191 -3.60 -1.00 -14.94
CA ALA A 191 -4.78 -1.86 -15.00
C ALA A 191 -5.25 -2.32 -13.60
N GLY A 192 -6.57 -2.28 -13.37
CA GLY A 192 -7.15 -2.77 -12.11
C GLY A 192 -6.84 -1.90 -10.89
N ASN A 193 -6.51 -0.63 -11.10
CA ASN A 193 -6.12 0.28 -10.04
C ASN A 193 -7.35 0.96 -9.41
N THR A 194 -7.23 1.31 -8.13
CA THR A 194 -8.23 2.03 -7.35
C THR A 194 -7.58 3.18 -6.61
N THR A 195 -8.20 4.35 -6.68
CA THR A 195 -7.75 5.56 -5.97
C THR A 195 -8.93 6.17 -5.23
N GLY A 196 -8.70 6.80 -4.08
CA GLY A 196 -9.76 7.58 -3.44
C GLY A 196 -9.37 8.23 -2.12
N LYS A 197 -9.92 9.42 -1.90
CA LYS A 197 -9.87 10.15 -0.64
C LYS A 197 -10.60 9.40 0.47
N LEU A 198 -9.98 9.30 1.64
CA LEU A 198 -10.58 8.73 2.83
C LEU A 198 -11.49 9.75 3.51
N ALA A 199 -12.68 9.30 3.90
CA ALA A 199 -13.60 10.11 4.67
C ALA A 199 -13.14 10.16 6.14
N GLN A 200 -13.20 11.36 6.71
CA GLN A 200 -12.96 11.66 8.12
C GLN A 200 -14.22 11.46 8.96
#